data_AF-E5AQW3-F1
#
_entry.id   AF-E5AQW3-F1
#
_cell.length_a   1.000
_cell.length_b   1.000
_cell.length_c   1.000
_cell.angle_alpha   90.00
_cell.angle_beta   90.00
_cell.angle_gamma   90.00
#
_symmetry.space_group_name_H-M   'P 1'
#
loop_
_entity.id
_entity.type
_entity.pdbx_description
1 polymer ?
#
loop_
_entity_poly.entity_id
_entity_poly.type
_entity_poly.pdbx_seq_one_letter_code
_entity_poly.pdbx_strand_id
1 'polypeptide(L)'
;MSTSALKNDVTRLAGTLVLAKVRITTSGFADPALRALLPAITRRVTTHTRFADTPVPKALCQELAQAAATEGAQARCIGKCTVRERIAELIAEADRLQFSDPRFRRELAQWLRPARHAEGMPLYASVADTMLALATPVSASIVRTFDVGNGVAAAHRELVRGSPRLILLVTDGIRTTRG
;
A
#
# COMPACT_ATOMS: atom_id res chain seq x y z
N MET A 1 -30.08 14.10 -22.00
CA MET A 1 -29.08 15.14 -21.67
C MET A 1 -27.71 14.49 -21.72
N SER A 2 -26.83 14.94 -22.63
CA SER A 2 -25.52 14.32 -22.87
C SER A 2 -24.55 14.70 -21.75
N THR A 3 -24.22 13.77 -20.86
CA THR A 3 -23.19 13.98 -19.84
C THR A 3 -21.83 13.95 -20.54
N SER A 4 -21.29 15.13 -20.90
CA SER A 4 -19.94 15.19 -21.46
C SER A 4 -18.95 14.67 -20.42
N ALA A 5 -18.25 13.58 -20.73
CA ALA A 5 -17.25 13.04 -19.83
C ALA A 5 -16.08 14.02 -19.68
N LEU A 6 -15.83 14.45 -18.45
CA LEU A 6 -14.64 15.22 -18.08
C LEU A 6 -13.39 14.36 -18.32
N LYS A 7 -12.34 14.98 -18.83
CA LYS A 7 -11.04 14.36 -19.13
C LYS A 7 -9.93 15.10 -18.41
N ASN A 8 -8.89 14.38 -18.04
CA ASN A 8 -7.73 14.91 -17.35
C ASN A 8 -6.51 14.85 -18.27
N ASP A 9 -6.00 16.00 -18.68
CA ASP A 9 -4.70 16.15 -19.31
C ASP A 9 -3.65 16.39 -18.21
N VAL A 10 -2.72 15.44 -18.02
CA VAL A 10 -1.76 15.43 -16.91
C VAL A 10 -0.36 15.71 -17.43
N THR A 11 0.19 16.86 -17.07
CA THR A 11 1.59 17.19 -17.32
C THR A 11 2.40 16.94 -16.05
N ARG A 12 3.33 15.97 -16.08
CA ARG A 12 4.27 15.73 -14.97
C ARG A 12 5.31 16.86 -14.92
N LEU A 13 5.64 17.32 -13.72
CA LEU A 13 6.58 18.40 -13.49
C LEU A 13 7.85 17.85 -12.83
N ALA A 14 9.00 18.46 -13.10
CA ALA A 14 10.28 18.08 -12.51
C ALA A 14 10.50 18.67 -11.10
N GLY A 15 9.50 19.36 -10.54
CA GLY A 15 9.58 20.02 -9.24
C GLY A 15 9.52 19.05 -8.05
N THR A 16 10.07 19.48 -6.92
CA THR A 16 10.07 18.71 -5.65
C THR A 16 8.75 18.79 -4.89
N LEU A 17 8.02 19.92 -5.00
CA LEU A 17 6.75 20.14 -4.28
C LEU A 17 5.52 20.03 -5.18
N VAL A 18 5.64 20.42 -6.44
CA VAL A 18 4.55 20.32 -7.42
C VAL A 18 4.88 19.20 -8.39
N LEU A 19 4.16 18.09 -8.29
CA LEU A 19 4.46 16.86 -9.03
C LEU A 19 3.82 16.83 -10.43
N ALA A 20 2.64 17.46 -10.58
CA ALA A 20 1.93 17.49 -11.85
C ALA A 20 0.96 18.69 -11.93
N LYS A 21 0.64 19.07 -13.16
CA LYS A 21 -0.48 19.95 -13.49
C LYS A 21 -1.56 19.12 -14.18
N VAL A 22 -2.80 19.24 -13.72
CA VAL A 22 -3.96 18.59 -14.33
C VAL A 22 -4.85 19.65 -14.96
N ARG A 23 -5.18 19.49 -16.25
CA ARG A 23 -6.18 20.30 -16.94
C ARG A 23 -7.40 19.45 -17.21
N ILE A 24 -8.57 19.94 -16.79
CA ILE A 24 -9.85 19.27 -17.04
C ILE A 24 -10.45 19.79 -18.34
N THR A 25 -10.79 18.89 -19.27
CA THR A 25 -11.40 19.25 -20.56
C THR A 25 -12.70 18.47 -20.81
N THR A 26 -13.58 19.02 -21.65
CA THR A 26 -14.81 18.35 -22.11
C THR A 26 -14.64 17.68 -23.48
N SER A 27 -13.61 18.06 -24.24
CA SER A 27 -13.26 17.52 -25.56
C SER A 27 -12.05 16.56 -25.50
N GLY A 28 -12.00 15.56 -26.41
CA GLY A 28 -10.92 14.53 -26.50
C GLY A 28 -11.40 13.08 -26.50
N PHE A 29 -10.49 12.09 -26.48
CA PHE A 29 -10.83 10.67 -26.27
C PHE A 29 -11.08 10.39 -24.77
N ALA A 30 -12.15 9.66 -24.45
CA ALA A 30 -12.40 9.18 -23.08
C ALA A 30 -12.39 7.65 -23.12
N ASP A 31 -11.40 7.05 -22.48
CA ASP A 31 -11.27 5.59 -22.44
C ASP A 31 -12.45 4.99 -21.65
N PRO A 32 -13.34 4.21 -22.30
CA PRO A 32 -14.45 3.55 -21.62
C PRO A 32 -13.97 2.56 -20.55
N ALA A 33 -12.78 1.95 -20.72
CA ALA A 33 -12.21 1.02 -19.76
C ALA A 33 -11.87 1.72 -18.44
N LEU A 34 -11.30 2.93 -18.49
CA LEU A 34 -11.04 3.72 -17.28
C LEU A 34 -12.33 4.14 -16.57
N ARG A 35 -13.38 4.50 -17.31
CA ARG A 35 -14.68 4.83 -16.71
C ARG A 35 -15.27 3.65 -15.95
N ALA A 36 -15.13 2.43 -16.49
CA ALA A 36 -15.60 1.22 -15.83
C ALA A 36 -14.90 0.94 -14.48
N LEU A 37 -13.71 1.50 -14.25
CA LEU A 37 -12.96 1.36 -12.99
C LEU A 37 -13.39 2.34 -11.90
N LEU A 38 -14.16 3.39 -12.21
CA LEU A 38 -14.55 4.41 -11.22
C LEU A 38 -15.23 3.82 -9.96
N PRO A 39 -16.15 2.85 -10.05
CA PRO A 39 -16.75 2.22 -8.87
C PRO A 39 -15.75 1.43 -8.00
N ALA A 40 -14.60 1.03 -8.55
CA ALA A 40 -13.59 0.30 -7.78
C ALA A 40 -12.89 1.20 -6.75
N ILE A 41 -12.83 2.51 -6.98
CA ILE A 41 -12.18 3.47 -6.06
C ILE A 41 -12.87 3.47 -4.69
N THR A 42 -14.21 3.49 -4.66
CA THR A 42 -14.98 3.52 -3.41
C THR A 42 -15.04 2.17 -2.71
N ARG A 43 -14.80 1.07 -3.45
CA ARG A 43 -14.76 -0.30 -2.92
C ARG A 43 -13.39 -0.70 -2.39
N ARG A 44 -12.32 -0.04 -2.82
CA ARG A 44 -10.95 -0.38 -2.45
C ARG A 44 -10.71 -0.04 -0.98
N VAL A 45 -10.41 -1.07 -0.20
CA VAL A 45 -9.93 -0.95 1.17
C VAL A 45 -8.53 -1.53 1.28
N THR A 46 -7.73 -1.01 2.20
CA THR A 46 -6.48 -1.66 2.62
C THR A 46 -6.81 -2.56 3.81
N THR A 47 -6.51 -3.85 3.70
CA THR A 47 -6.69 -4.82 4.80
C THR A 47 -5.35 -5.40 5.22
N HIS A 48 -5.19 -5.59 6.53
CA HIS A 48 -4.02 -6.23 7.15
C HIS A 48 -4.40 -7.56 7.80
N THR A 49 -5.59 -8.08 7.51
CA THR A 49 -6.04 -9.40 7.96
C THR A 49 -5.41 -10.50 7.12
N ARG A 50 -5.34 -11.72 7.67
CA ARG A 50 -4.93 -12.90 6.90
C ARG A 50 -5.82 -13.07 5.67
N PHE A 51 -5.20 -13.41 4.55
CA PHE A 51 -5.90 -13.80 3.34
C PHE A 51 -6.31 -15.27 3.44
N ALA A 52 -7.41 -15.63 2.77
CA ALA A 52 -7.74 -17.03 2.55
C ALA A 52 -6.67 -17.68 1.68
N ASP A 53 -6.38 -18.96 1.91
CA ASP A 53 -5.45 -19.75 1.09
C ASP A 53 -6.10 -20.20 -0.22
N THR A 54 -6.81 -19.28 -0.88
CA THR A 54 -7.43 -19.50 -2.18
C THR A 54 -6.42 -19.16 -3.27
N PRO A 55 -6.08 -20.09 -4.18
CA PRO A 55 -5.15 -19.81 -5.26
C PRO A 55 -5.59 -18.63 -6.13
N VAL A 56 -4.70 -17.68 -6.33
CA VAL A 56 -4.92 -16.56 -7.26
C VAL A 56 -4.73 -17.05 -8.70
N PRO A 57 -5.71 -16.84 -9.60
CA PRO A 57 -5.63 -17.26 -10.99
C PRO A 57 -4.40 -16.69 -11.71
N LYS A 58 -3.74 -17.53 -12.53
CA LYS A 58 -2.59 -17.10 -13.33
C LYS A 58 -2.95 -16.00 -14.33
N ALA A 59 -4.17 -16.04 -14.88
CA ALA A 59 -4.68 -15.01 -15.79
C ALA A 59 -4.71 -13.63 -15.11
N LEU A 60 -5.21 -13.56 -13.87
CA LEU A 60 -5.22 -12.31 -13.10
C LEU A 60 -3.79 -11.78 -12.86
N CYS A 61 -2.82 -12.66 -12.58
CA CYS A 61 -1.42 -12.27 -12.47
C CYS A 61 -0.86 -11.67 -13.77
N GLN A 62 -1.28 -12.18 -14.93
CA GLN A 62 -0.86 -11.66 -16.24
C GLN A 62 -1.53 -10.32 -16.55
N GLU A 63 -2.82 -10.18 -16.23
CA GLU A 63 -3.55 -8.92 -16.35
C GLU A 63 -2.91 -7.81 -15.51
N LEU A 64 -2.53 -8.11 -14.25
CA LEU A 64 -1.83 -7.16 -13.38
C LEU A 64 -0.44 -6.78 -13.93
N ALA A 65 0.30 -7.73 -14.49
CA ALA A 65 1.58 -7.46 -15.13
C ALA A 65 1.44 -6.55 -16.36
N GLN A 66 0.44 -6.81 -17.20
CA GLN A 66 0.15 -5.99 -18.37
C GLN A 66 -0.33 -4.59 -17.98
N ALA A 67 -1.20 -4.48 -16.97
CA ALA A 67 -1.68 -3.20 -16.46
C ALA A 67 -0.51 -2.35 -15.94
N ALA A 68 0.41 -2.95 -15.16
CA ALA A 68 1.61 -2.24 -14.71
C ALA A 68 2.49 -1.78 -15.88
N ALA A 69 2.69 -2.64 -16.89
CA ALA A 69 3.48 -2.29 -18.08
C ALA A 69 2.90 -1.11 -18.86
N THR A 70 1.58 -1.05 -19.02
CA THR A 70 0.87 0.08 -19.64
C THR A 70 1.12 1.39 -18.88
N GLU A 71 1.30 1.33 -17.56
CA GLU A 71 1.60 2.49 -16.70
C GLU A 71 3.10 2.80 -16.56
N GLY A 72 3.97 2.09 -17.30
CA GLY A 72 5.43 2.27 -17.24
C GLY A 72 6.07 1.68 -15.97
N ALA A 73 5.44 0.68 -15.36
CA ALA A 73 5.96 -0.10 -14.24
C ALA A 73 6.03 -1.59 -14.61
N GLN A 74 6.64 -2.40 -13.76
CA GLN A 74 6.62 -3.86 -13.89
C GLN A 74 5.94 -4.45 -12.66
N ALA A 75 5.04 -5.43 -12.83
CA ALA A 75 4.50 -6.22 -11.73
C ALA A 75 4.98 -7.66 -11.81
N ARG A 76 5.48 -8.18 -10.69
CA ARG A 76 5.88 -9.58 -10.54
C ARG A 76 5.04 -10.28 -9.49
N CYS A 77 4.35 -11.33 -9.90
CA CYS A 77 3.52 -12.16 -9.02
C CYS A 77 4.34 -13.29 -8.39
N ILE A 78 4.60 -13.20 -7.10
CA ILE A 78 5.41 -14.15 -6.34
C ILE A 78 4.49 -15.16 -5.65
N GLY A 79 4.55 -16.42 -6.09
CA GLY A 79 3.77 -17.53 -5.49
C GLY A 79 4.62 -18.69 -4.97
N LYS A 80 5.94 -18.70 -5.22
CA LYS A 80 6.82 -19.77 -4.74
C LYS A 80 7.04 -19.61 -3.24
N CYS A 81 6.70 -20.66 -2.46
CA CYS A 81 6.80 -20.64 -1.01
C CYS A 81 8.18 -20.20 -0.51
N THR A 82 9.27 -20.76 -1.07
CA THR A 82 10.65 -20.41 -0.68
C THR A 82 11.01 -18.94 -0.91
N VAL A 83 10.39 -18.28 -1.89
CA VAL A 83 10.66 -16.84 -2.16
C VAL A 83 9.84 -15.98 -1.21
N ARG A 84 8.58 -16.32 -0.96
CA ARG A 84 7.76 -15.64 0.06
C ARG A 84 8.39 -15.72 1.43
N GLU A 85 8.94 -16.88 1.77
CA GLU A 85 9.71 -17.12 2.98
C GLU A 85 10.86 -16.11 3.16
N ARG A 86 11.67 -15.95 2.10
CA ARG A 86 12.80 -15.03 2.15
C ARG A 86 12.35 -13.57 2.28
N ILE A 87 11.24 -13.21 1.62
CA ILE A 87 10.64 -11.88 1.74
C ILE A 87 10.11 -11.65 3.16
N ALA A 88 9.46 -12.67 3.76
CA ALA A 88 8.97 -12.60 5.12
C ALA A 88 10.10 -12.36 6.13
N GLU A 89 11.26 -12.98 5.92
CA GLU A 89 12.44 -12.72 6.77
C GLU A 89 13.00 -11.30 6.60
N LEU A 90 13.07 -10.77 5.38
CA LEU A 90 13.50 -9.40 5.13
C LEU A 90 12.56 -8.38 5.76
N ILE A 91 11.25 -8.63 5.69
CA ILE A 91 10.24 -7.77 6.34
C ILE A 91 10.41 -7.82 7.85
N ALA A 92 10.54 -9.02 8.43
CA ALA A 92 10.73 -9.19 9.87
C ALA A 92 12.02 -8.51 10.36
N GLU A 93 13.10 -8.54 9.57
CA GLU A 93 14.34 -7.82 9.87
C GLU A 93 14.13 -6.30 9.81
N ALA A 94 13.48 -5.80 8.77
CA ALA A 94 13.16 -4.38 8.63
C ALA A 94 12.29 -3.88 9.80
N ASP A 95 11.28 -4.65 10.22
CA ASP A 95 10.43 -4.31 11.37
C ASP A 95 11.27 -4.18 12.65
N ARG A 96 12.15 -5.14 12.94
CA ARG A 96 13.03 -5.06 14.12
C ARG A 96 13.93 -3.84 14.08
N LEU A 97 14.53 -3.54 12.92
CA LEU A 97 15.39 -2.36 12.75
C LEU A 97 14.60 -1.06 12.95
N GLN A 98 13.46 -0.91 12.29
CA GLN A 98 12.62 0.29 12.40
C GLN A 98 12.08 0.49 13.82
N PHE A 99 11.52 -0.56 14.43
CA PHE A 99 10.97 -0.46 15.78
C PHE A 99 12.04 -0.31 16.86
N SER A 100 13.30 -0.64 16.60
CA SER A 100 14.40 -0.30 17.52
C SER A 100 14.66 1.21 17.57
N ASP A 101 14.36 1.96 16.49
CA ASP A 101 14.54 3.42 16.42
C ASP A 101 13.39 4.18 17.11
N PRO A 102 13.68 4.91 18.22
CA PRO A 102 12.66 5.73 18.89
C PRO A 102 12.07 6.85 18.02
N ARG A 103 12.78 7.33 16.98
CA ARG A 103 12.27 8.36 16.06
C ARG A 103 11.15 7.80 15.19
N PHE A 104 11.39 6.64 14.58
CA PHE A 104 10.38 5.91 13.83
C PHE A 104 9.15 5.62 14.68
N ARG A 105 9.32 5.12 15.91
CA ARG A 105 8.21 4.86 16.83
C ARG A 105 7.37 6.10 17.13
N ARG A 106 8.01 7.26 17.30
CA ARG A 106 7.30 8.54 17.52
C ARG A 106 6.53 8.99 16.29
N GLU A 107 7.11 8.88 15.10
CA GLU A 107 6.44 9.21 13.85
C GLU A 107 5.24 8.28 13.62
N LEU A 108 5.43 6.97 13.75
CA LEU A 108 4.36 5.98 13.59
C LEU A 108 3.19 6.28 14.55
N ALA A 109 3.48 6.62 15.81
CA ALA A 109 2.45 6.99 16.78
C ALA A 109 1.65 8.25 16.40
N GLN A 110 2.21 9.17 15.60
CA GLN A 110 1.47 10.33 15.09
C GLN A 110 0.50 9.97 13.97
N TRP A 111 0.78 8.89 13.24
CA TRP A 111 -0.06 8.38 12.14
C TRP A 111 -1.20 7.46 12.64
N LEU A 112 -1.01 6.80 13.78
CA LEU A 112 -2.05 5.99 14.43
C LEU A 112 -3.10 6.89 15.07
N ARG A 113 -4.23 7.10 14.39
CA ARG A 113 -5.32 7.96 14.87
C ARG A 113 -6.62 7.17 15.06
N PRO A 114 -7.47 7.56 16.04
CA PRO A 114 -8.81 7.02 16.16
C PRO A 114 -9.60 7.21 14.85
N ALA A 115 -10.42 6.23 14.48
CA ALA A 115 -11.14 6.16 13.20
C ALA A 115 -12.09 7.35 12.89
N ARG A 116 -12.31 8.24 13.86
CA ARG A 116 -13.14 9.47 13.72
C ARG A 116 -12.39 10.67 13.15
N HIS A 117 -11.08 10.56 12.90
CA HIS A 117 -10.32 11.58 12.18
C HIS A 117 -10.35 11.30 10.68
N ALA A 118 -10.46 12.38 9.88
CA ALA A 118 -10.51 12.29 8.42
C ALA A 118 -9.19 11.80 7.78
N GLU A 119 -8.09 11.81 8.55
CA GLU A 119 -6.74 11.48 8.10
C GLU A 119 -6.02 10.57 9.12
N GLY A 120 -5.06 9.80 8.63
CA GLY A 120 -4.29 8.83 9.41
C GLY A 120 -4.67 7.37 9.13
N MET A 121 -3.89 6.44 9.66
CA MET A 121 -4.21 5.02 9.60
C MET A 121 -5.19 4.71 10.75
N PRO A 122 -6.42 4.25 10.46
CA PRO A 122 -7.30 3.77 11.51
C PRO A 122 -6.59 2.65 12.27
N LEU A 123 -6.76 2.62 13.59
CA LEU A 123 -6.14 1.60 14.43
C LEU A 123 -6.44 0.16 13.97
N TYR A 124 -7.64 -0.10 13.43
CA TYR A 124 -8.03 -1.41 12.89
C TYR A 124 -7.33 -1.79 11.57
N ALA A 125 -6.78 -0.81 10.85
CA ALA A 125 -5.99 -1.02 9.65
C ALA A 125 -4.49 -1.12 9.99
N SER A 126 -4.10 -0.94 11.24
CA SER A 126 -2.70 -1.03 11.66
C SER A 126 -2.38 -2.44 12.15
N VAL A 127 -1.13 -2.86 11.96
CA VAL A 127 -0.62 -4.15 12.44
C VAL A 127 -0.54 -4.24 13.97
N ALA A 128 -0.77 -3.11 14.65
CA ALA A 128 -1.01 -3.09 16.08
C ALA A 128 -2.27 -3.89 16.46
N ASP A 129 -3.28 -4.01 15.60
CA ASP A 129 -4.45 -4.87 15.86
C ASP A 129 -4.10 -6.36 15.88
N THR A 130 -3.05 -6.78 15.17
CA THR A 130 -2.57 -8.18 15.19
C THR A 130 -1.78 -8.51 16.46
N MET A 131 -1.19 -7.49 17.11
CA MET A 131 -0.39 -7.64 18.33
C MET A 131 -1.13 -7.25 19.60
N LEU A 132 -2.11 -6.37 19.49
CA LEU A 132 -2.82 -5.75 20.59
C LEU A 132 -4.30 -5.74 20.22
N ALA A 133 -4.95 -6.87 20.40
CA ALA A 133 -6.40 -7.01 20.27
C ALA A 133 -7.13 -6.26 21.40
N LEU A 134 -6.96 -4.94 21.47
CA LEU A 134 -7.71 -4.01 22.30
C LEU A 134 -7.66 -2.65 21.61
N ALA A 135 -8.79 -2.24 21.03
CA ALA A 135 -9.07 -0.88 20.58
C ALA A 135 -9.05 0.10 21.78
N THR A 136 -7.90 0.24 22.42
CA THR A 136 -7.68 1.11 23.56
C THR A 136 -7.06 2.42 23.08
N PRO A 137 -7.44 3.56 23.69
CA PRO A 137 -6.90 4.88 23.35
C PRO A 137 -5.39 5.05 23.64
N VAL A 138 -4.71 4.00 24.12
CA VAL A 138 -3.31 4.01 24.58
C VAL A 138 -2.36 3.30 23.61
N SER A 139 -2.88 2.66 22.55
CA SER A 139 -2.10 1.94 21.53
C SER A 139 -0.98 2.77 20.90
N ALA A 140 -1.25 4.03 20.53
CA ALA A 140 -0.23 4.96 20.04
C ALA A 140 0.87 5.26 21.10
N SER A 141 0.50 5.34 22.38
CA SER A 141 1.44 5.54 23.48
C SER A 141 2.33 4.32 23.73
N ILE A 142 1.82 3.10 23.54
CA ILE A 142 2.59 1.85 23.64
C ILE A 142 3.62 1.80 22.52
N VAL A 143 3.19 1.96 21.26
CA VAL A 143 4.09 1.98 20.09
C VAL A 143 5.16 3.06 20.23
N ARG A 144 4.78 4.24 20.73
CA ARG A 144 5.73 5.35 20.94
C ARG A 144 6.83 5.00 21.95
N THR A 145 6.50 4.25 22.99
CA THR A 145 7.33 4.12 24.20
C THR A 145 8.12 2.81 24.21
N PHE A 146 7.49 1.72 23.79
CA PHE A 146 8.06 0.38 23.86
C PHE A 146 8.46 -0.12 22.48
N ASP A 147 9.57 -0.85 22.44
CA ASP A 147 9.94 -1.62 21.25
C ASP A 147 9.03 -2.85 21.15
N VAL A 148 8.12 -2.80 20.19
CA VAL A 148 7.20 -3.91 19.85
C VAL A 148 7.62 -4.62 18.55
N GLY A 149 8.84 -4.36 18.07
CA GLY A 149 9.34 -4.80 16.77
C GLY A 149 9.35 -6.32 16.60
N ASN A 150 9.68 -7.08 17.64
CA ASN A 150 9.63 -8.54 17.59
C ASN A 150 8.21 -9.08 17.35
N GLY A 151 7.22 -8.45 17.98
CA GLY A 151 5.82 -8.77 17.78
C GLY A 151 5.40 -8.46 16.35
N VAL A 152 5.56 -7.20 15.94
CA VAL A 152 5.20 -6.76 14.57
C VAL A 152 5.88 -7.62 13.50
N ALA A 153 7.17 -7.91 13.67
CA ALA A 153 7.92 -8.80 12.80
C ALA A 153 7.30 -10.20 12.69
N ALA A 154 6.86 -10.79 13.81
CA ALA A 154 6.20 -12.10 13.79
C ALA A 154 4.84 -12.05 13.06
N ALA A 155 4.02 -11.01 13.31
CA ALA A 155 2.73 -10.84 12.64
C ALA A 155 2.87 -10.64 11.12
N HIS A 156 3.75 -9.74 10.69
CA HIS A 156 4.01 -9.51 9.26
C HIS A 156 4.59 -10.75 8.58
N ARG A 157 5.52 -11.44 9.24
CA ARG A 157 6.08 -12.69 8.75
C ARG A 157 4.98 -13.72 8.47
N GLU A 158 4.06 -13.92 9.42
CA GLU A 158 2.93 -14.84 9.26
C GLU A 158 1.98 -14.41 8.13
N LEU A 159 1.67 -13.11 8.04
CA LEU A 159 0.82 -12.58 6.98
C LEU A 159 1.42 -12.84 5.59
N VAL A 160 2.72 -12.61 5.42
CA VAL A 160 3.43 -12.80 4.16
C VAL A 160 3.52 -14.29 3.79
N ARG A 161 3.77 -15.17 4.77
CA ARG A 161 3.81 -16.63 4.58
C ARG A 161 2.45 -17.18 4.15
N GLY A 162 1.39 -16.76 4.83
CA GLY A 162 0.01 -17.16 4.57
C GLY A 162 -0.64 -16.46 3.37
N SER A 163 0.05 -15.53 2.71
CA SER A 163 -0.48 -14.85 1.53
C SER A 163 -0.41 -15.76 0.29
N PRO A 164 -1.51 -15.94 -0.47
CA PRO A 164 -1.51 -16.82 -1.64
C PRO A 164 -0.57 -16.28 -2.74
N ARG A 165 -0.47 -14.95 -2.87
CA ARG A 165 0.49 -14.26 -3.75
C ARG A 165 0.98 -12.97 -3.10
N LEU A 166 2.22 -12.61 -3.43
CA LEU A 166 2.74 -11.26 -3.24
C LEU A 166 2.91 -10.61 -4.61
N ILE A 167 2.62 -9.31 -4.71
CA ILE A 167 2.86 -8.53 -5.93
C ILE A 167 4.02 -7.57 -5.65
N LEU A 168 5.08 -7.68 -6.44
CA LEU A 168 6.18 -6.72 -6.44
C LEU A 168 6.01 -5.75 -7.60
N LEU A 169 5.89 -4.46 -7.30
CA LEU A 169 5.88 -3.38 -8.29
C LEU A 169 7.28 -2.78 -8.39
N VAL A 170 7.76 -2.60 -9.62
CA VAL A 170 9.11 -2.12 -9.92
C VAL A 170 9.04 -0.99 -10.95
N THR A 171 9.86 0.03 -10.76
CA THR A 171 10.09 1.12 -11.72
C THR A 171 11.58 1.25 -12.00
N ASP A 172 11.95 1.84 -13.14
CA ASP A 172 13.34 1.86 -13.63
C ASP A 172 14.31 2.71 -12.79
N GLY A 173 13.83 3.43 -11.76
CA GLY A 173 14.72 4.10 -10.81
C GLY A 173 14.03 5.11 -9.88
N ILE A 174 14.70 5.43 -8.78
CA ILE A 174 14.35 6.54 -7.89
C ILE A 174 14.97 7.81 -8.49
N ARG A 175 14.13 8.73 -8.99
CA ARG A 175 14.61 10.06 -9.36
C ARG A 175 14.89 10.85 -8.09
N THR A 176 16.16 10.95 -7.71
CA THR A 176 16.59 11.93 -6.70
C THR A 176 16.69 13.28 -7.39
N THR A 177 15.70 14.15 -7.18
CA THR A 177 15.85 15.57 -7.49
C THR A 177 16.87 16.16 -6.52
N ARG A 178 18.14 16.23 -6.92
CA ARG A 178 19.11 17.09 -6.23
C ARG A 178 18.68 18.54 -6.51
N GLY A 179 18.38 19.27 -5.44
CA GLY A 179 18.23 20.72 -5.47
C GLY A 179 19.54 21.43 -5.74
#